data_AF-A0A366ZXF7-F1
#
_entry.id   AF-A0A366ZXF7-F1
#
_cell.length_a   1.000
_cell.length_b   1.000
_cell.length_c   1.000
_cell.angle_alpha   90.00
_cell.angle_beta   90.00
_cell.angle_gamma   90.00
#
_symmetry.space_group_name_H-M   'P 1'
#
loop_
_entity.id
_entity.type
_entity.pdbx_description
1 polymer ?
#
loop_
_entity_poly.entity_id
_entity_poly.type
_entity_poly.pdbx_seq_one_letter_code
_entity_poly.pdbx_strand_id
1 'polypeptide(L)'
;MTVVVLLCAACSPGDGGASSAPATTSVSASASATPTLPAVPGIAAEVVRLRTDVAVGGRVQVRVTDSGEEPFTATAVALDSPGFTPLPPTAVHAEFAPGRVIDLPTPYGEPDCTAQPRPLAARLTVTRPGGAVEQLRVPVSGDDLDVVHREECAVAGVLAVAGVALTGVTAAGESVTGTVVLTRAGDDDRPVTVTDVRRSVVFDLAVAGLPLELAPGQAEASSAATFTSATCEPHVLAETKQPFLFPLSVAVGDADPVPVPLPVDAAQQQQLWDLVRRVCGPR
;
A
#
# COMPACT_ATOMS: atom_id res chain seq x y z
N MET A 1 14.68 -14.21 -45.14
CA MET A 1 13.52 -13.83 -45.96
C MET A 1 13.34 -14.89 -47.04
N THR A 2 12.49 -15.89 -46.79
CA THR A 2 12.18 -16.96 -47.75
C THR A 2 10.74 -17.38 -47.51
N VAL A 3 9.92 -17.42 -48.55
CA VAL A 3 8.50 -17.81 -48.50
C VAL A 3 8.29 -18.88 -49.57
N VAL A 4 7.71 -20.03 -49.18
CA VAL A 4 7.16 -21.04 -50.09
C VAL A 4 5.83 -21.53 -49.50
N VAL A 5 4.81 -21.67 -50.34
CA VAL A 5 3.39 -21.65 -49.99
C VAL A 5 2.58 -22.47 -51.03
N LEU A 6 1.48 -23.12 -50.61
CA LEU A 6 0.51 -23.90 -51.44
C LEU A 6 1.11 -25.19 -52.08
N LEU A 7 0.39 -26.25 -52.51
CA LEU A 7 -1.04 -26.71 -52.52
C LEU A 7 -1.04 -28.21 -52.08
N CYS A 8 -2.08 -29.08 -52.06
CA CYS A 8 -3.50 -29.21 -52.49
C CYS A 8 -4.22 -30.04 -51.38
N ALA A 9 -5.53 -30.03 -51.10
CA ALA A 9 -6.79 -30.14 -51.88
C ALA A 9 -7.30 -31.59 -52.11
N ALA A 10 -8.45 -31.92 -51.50
CA ALA A 10 -9.35 -33.06 -51.79
C ALA A 10 -10.77 -32.71 -51.24
N CYS A 11 -11.85 -33.18 -51.88
CA CYS A 11 -13.22 -32.68 -51.62
C CYS A 11 -14.31 -33.77 -51.59
N SER A 12 -15.39 -33.49 -50.85
CA SER A 12 -16.77 -34.02 -51.05
C SER A 12 -17.04 -35.51 -50.73
N PRO A 13 -18.31 -35.94 -50.60
CA PRO A 13 -19.40 -35.33 -49.81
C PRO A 13 -20.15 -36.38 -48.95
N GLY A 14 -21.12 -35.96 -48.11
CA GLY A 14 -22.03 -36.88 -47.41
C GLY A 14 -23.16 -36.18 -46.65
N ASP A 15 -24.39 -36.67 -46.83
CA ASP A 15 -25.63 -36.07 -46.31
C ASP A 15 -26.04 -36.55 -44.91
N GLY A 16 -26.91 -35.76 -44.27
CA GLY A 16 -28.06 -36.29 -43.51
C GLY A 16 -27.79 -36.91 -42.14
N GLY A 17 -27.74 -36.08 -41.09
CA GLY A 17 -27.70 -36.55 -39.70
C GLY A 17 -28.28 -35.55 -38.71
N ALA A 18 -29.60 -35.52 -38.54
CA ALA A 18 -30.23 -34.75 -37.47
C ALA A 18 -29.96 -35.44 -36.12
N SER A 19 -29.16 -34.80 -35.26
CA SER A 19 -28.85 -35.27 -33.91
C SER A 19 -29.10 -34.15 -32.89
N SER A 20 -29.78 -34.48 -31.80
CA SER A 20 -30.30 -33.50 -30.85
C SER A 20 -29.18 -32.80 -30.08
N ALA A 21 -29.21 -31.46 -30.06
CA ALA A 21 -28.35 -30.68 -29.17
C ALA A 21 -28.70 -30.99 -27.70
N PRO A 22 -27.74 -31.37 -26.84
CA PRO A 22 -27.99 -31.49 -25.41
C PRO A 22 -28.26 -30.09 -24.84
N ALA A 23 -29.36 -29.94 -24.10
CA ALA A 23 -29.66 -28.70 -23.40
C ALA A 23 -28.66 -28.52 -22.25
N THR A 24 -27.60 -27.73 -22.45
CA THR A 24 -26.73 -27.29 -21.36
C THR A 24 -27.52 -26.39 -20.43
N THR A 25 -28.01 -26.97 -19.33
CA THR A 25 -28.57 -26.23 -18.20
C THR A 25 -27.49 -25.33 -17.61
N SER A 26 -27.44 -24.08 -18.03
CA SER A 26 -26.61 -23.04 -17.42
C SER A 26 -26.99 -22.91 -15.94
N VAL A 27 -26.16 -23.48 -15.07
CA VAL A 27 -26.26 -23.25 -13.63
C VAL A 27 -25.83 -21.81 -13.40
N SER A 28 -26.82 -20.91 -13.30
CA SER A 28 -26.60 -19.53 -12.89
C SER A 28 -25.97 -19.54 -11.51
N ALA A 29 -24.65 -19.35 -11.45
CA ALA A 29 -23.94 -19.16 -10.20
C ALA A 29 -24.54 -17.93 -9.51
N SER A 30 -25.21 -18.14 -8.37
CA SER A 30 -25.76 -17.06 -7.57
C SER A 30 -24.60 -16.19 -7.08
N ALA A 31 -24.40 -15.04 -7.73
CA ALA A 31 -23.43 -14.06 -7.28
C ALA A 31 -23.85 -13.59 -5.88
N SER A 32 -23.09 -14.00 -4.87
CA SER A 32 -23.26 -13.53 -3.49
C SER A 32 -23.11 -12.01 -3.48
N ALA A 33 -24.23 -11.30 -3.37
CA ALA A 33 -24.22 -9.84 -3.34
C ALA A 33 -23.43 -9.37 -2.11
N THR A 34 -22.31 -8.67 -2.34
CA THR A 34 -21.51 -8.06 -1.29
C THR A 34 -22.42 -7.20 -0.40
N PRO A 35 -22.36 -7.32 0.94
CA PRO A 35 -23.30 -6.64 1.82
C PRO A 35 -23.11 -5.11 1.79
N THR A 36 -23.95 -4.43 1.02
CA THR A 36 -23.96 -2.97 0.88
C THR A 36 -24.52 -2.30 2.12
N LEU A 37 -23.87 -1.24 2.59
CA LEU A 37 -24.32 -0.44 3.73
C LEU A 37 -25.41 0.58 3.30
N PRO A 38 -26.38 0.89 4.17
CA PRO A 38 -27.43 1.87 3.86
C PRO A 38 -26.84 3.28 3.74
N ALA A 39 -27.28 4.03 2.72
CA ALA A 39 -26.90 5.42 2.53
C ALA A 39 -27.37 6.31 3.69
N VAL A 40 -26.56 7.31 4.06
CA VAL A 40 -26.93 8.33 5.04
C VAL A 40 -27.47 9.56 4.29
N PRO A 41 -28.72 9.99 4.52
CA PRO A 41 -29.29 11.14 3.83
C PRO A 41 -28.45 12.41 4.03
N GLY A 42 -28.18 13.12 2.92
CA GLY A 42 -27.42 14.37 2.91
C GLY A 42 -25.91 14.25 3.12
N ILE A 43 -25.35 13.05 3.27
CA ILE A 43 -23.88 12.87 3.41
C ILE A 43 -23.39 11.77 2.49
N ALA A 44 -22.48 12.12 1.58
CA ALA A 44 -21.70 11.17 0.79
C ALA A 44 -20.24 11.14 1.30
N ALA A 45 -19.58 9.98 1.17
CA ALA A 45 -18.18 9.83 1.52
C ALA A 45 -17.39 8.97 0.51
N GLU A 46 -16.15 9.36 0.25
CA GLU A 46 -15.19 8.69 -0.65
C GLU A 46 -13.86 8.51 0.10
N VAL A 47 -13.17 7.37 -0.07
CA VAL A 47 -11.78 7.21 0.40
C VAL A 47 -10.82 7.65 -0.69
N VAL A 48 -9.90 8.55 -0.36
CA VAL A 48 -8.84 9.00 -1.28
C VAL A 48 -7.47 9.02 -0.59
N ARG A 49 -6.44 8.53 -1.29
CA ARG A 49 -5.06 8.43 -0.83
C ARG A 49 -4.22 9.56 -1.43
N LEU A 50 -4.16 10.71 -0.76
CA LEU A 50 -3.36 11.83 -1.27
C LEU A 50 -1.85 11.53 -1.15
N ARG A 51 -1.04 12.17 -2.00
CA ARG A 51 0.44 12.06 -1.95
C ARG A 51 1.04 12.49 -0.60
N THR A 52 0.34 13.33 0.15
CA THR A 52 0.67 13.70 1.54
C THR A 52 0.43 12.59 2.55
N ASP A 53 -0.53 11.69 2.28
CA ASP A 53 -0.87 10.57 3.17
C ASP A 53 0.03 9.38 2.93
N VAL A 54 0.33 9.07 1.65
CA VAL A 54 1.42 8.15 1.26
C VAL A 54 2.72 8.51 1.97
N ALA A 55 2.98 9.82 2.11
CA ALA A 55 4.21 10.31 2.73
C ALA A 55 4.29 10.09 4.24
N VAL A 56 3.16 10.05 4.96
CA VAL A 56 3.13 9.84 6.42
C VAL A 56 2.92 8.36 6.78
N GLY A 57 2.23 7.60 5.92
CA GLY A 57 1.80 6.24 6.22
C GLY A 57 0.62 6.18 7.20
N GLY A 58 0.03 4.98 7.33
CA GLY A 58 -1.00 4.69 8.33
C GLY A 58 -2.30 5.50 8.20
N ARG A 59 -2.56 6.16 7.06
CA ARG A 59 -3.72 7.04 6.86
C ARG A 59 -4.17 7.16 5.40
N VAL A 60 -5.40 7.61 5.26
CA VAL A 60 -6.04 8.09 4.02
C VAL A 60 -6.85 9.36 4.34
N GLN A 61 -7.46 9.99 3.36
CA GLN A 61 -8.57 10.92 3.60
C GLN A 61 -9.90 10.18 3.47
N VAL A 62 -10.84 10.50 4.37
CA VAL A 62 -12.26 10.35 4.06
C VAL A 62 -12.72 11.70 3.51
N ARG A 63 -12.90 11.77 2.18
CA ARG A 63 -13.54 12.91 1.53
C ARG A 63 -15.03 12.86 1.84
N VAL A 64 -15.50 13.82 2.62
CA VAL A 64 -16.93 13.98 2.94
C VAL A 64 -17.50 15.09 2.06
N THR A 65 -18.71 14.85 1.55
CA THR A 65 -19.50 15.82 0.80
C THR A 65 -20.87 15.96 1.45
N ASP A 66 -21.25 17.19 1.78
CA ASP A 66 -22.65 17.53 2.08
C ASP A 66 -23.47 17.52 0.79
N SER A 67 -24.36 16.54 0.70
CA SER A 67 -25.27 16.31 -0.41
C SER A 67 -26.73 16.63 -0.04
N GLY A 68 -26.94 17.29 1.11
CA GLY A 68 -28.25 17.71 1.60
C GLY A 68 -28.51 19.20 1.44
N GLU A 69 -29.53 19.68 2.16
CA GLU A 69 -29.91 21.10 2.23
C GLU A 69 -29.63 21.72 3.62
N GLU A 70 -29.29 20.89 4.63
CA GLU A 70 -29.01 21.33 6.00
C GLU A 70 -27.52 21.17 6.35
N PRO A 71 -26.83 22.25 6.78
CA PRO A 71 -25.40 22.21 7.12
C PRO A 71 -25.13 21.38 8.39
N PHE A 72 -23.90 20.88 8.54
CA PHE A 72 -23.47 20.15 9.74
C PHE A 72 -21.97 20.36 10.03
N THR A 73 -21.55 20.15 11.28
CA THR A 73 -20.13 20.19 11.67
C THR A 73 -19.64 18.79 12.00
N ALA A 74 -18.67 18.24 11.28
CA ALA A 74 -18.00 17.01 11.69
C ALA A 74 -16.99 17.31 12.81
N THR A 75 -17.06 16.53 13.89
CA THR A 75 -16.24 16.67 15.11
C THR A 75 -15.33 15.47 15.37
N ALA A 76 -15.61 14.31 14.80
CA ALA A 76 -14.70 13.17 14.79
C ALA A 76 -14.90 12.28 13.56
N VAL A 77 -13.85 11.58 13.14
CA VAL A 77 -13.84 10.61 12.03
C VAL A 77 -13.06 9.35 12.39
N ALA A 78 -13.53 8.19 11.96
CA ALA A 78 -12.77 6.94 11.95
C ALA A 78 -13.14 6.06 10.76
N LEU A 79 -12.22 5.22 10.29
CA LEU A 79 -12.53 4.14 9.35
C LEU A 79 -13.22 2.98 10.05
N ASP A 80 -14.10 2.33 9.30
CA ASP A 80 -14.87 1.15 9.69
C ASP A 80 -14.84 0.14 8.55
N SER A 81 -13.92 -0.81 8.66
CA SER A 81 -13.62 -1.84 7.67
C SER A 81 -13.34 -3.14 8.40
N PRO A 82 -13.84 -4.30 7.94
CA PRO A 82 -13.47 -5.59 8.53
C PRO A 82 -12.03 -6.01 8.19
N GLY A 83 -11.39 -5.42 7.16
CA GLY A 83 -10.01 -5.71 6.78
C GLY A 83 -8.94 -4.95 7.55
N PHE A 84 -9.29 -4.18 8.59
CA PHE A 84 -8.36 -3.38 9.37
C PHE A 84 -8.73 -3.34 10.85
N THR A 85 -7.72 -3.33 11.72
CA THR A 85 -7.88 -3.18 13.18
C THR A 85 -8.59 -1.85 13.49
N PRO A 86 -9.72 -1.85 14.23
CA PRO A 86 -10.47 -0.63 14.52
C PRO A 86 -9.67 0.35 15.39
N LEU A 87 -9.47 1.57 14.89
CA LEU A 87 -8.86 2.67 15.65
C LEU A 87 -9.89 3.59 16.33
N PRO A 88 -9.50 4.28 17.42
CA PRO A 88 -10.30 5.35 18.03
C PRO A 88 -10.59 6.50 17.04
N PRO A 89 -11.73 7.21 17.18
CA PRO A 89 -12.01 8.39 16.36
C PRO A 89 -10.96 9.49 16.49
N THR A 90 -10.48 9.97 15.35
CA THR A 90 -9.64 11.17 15.25
C THR A 90 -10.53 12.39 15.37
N ALA A 91 -10.24 13.26 16.34
CA ALA A 91 -10.94 14.52 16.51
C ALA A 91 -10.64 15.47 15.33
N VAL A 92 -11.69 16.07 14.78
CA VAL A 92 -11.63 17.04 13.68
C VAL A 92 -12.55 18.23 13.98
N HIS A 93 -12.47 19.28 13.18
CA HIS A 93 -13.46 20.35 13.21
C HIS A 93 -13.66 20.87 11.79
N ALA A 94 -14.70 20.38 11.12
CA ALA A 94 -14.97 20.66 9.72
C ALA A 94 -16.44 21.07 9.53
N GLU A 95 -16.67 22.32 9.13
CA GLU A 95 -17.99 22.88 8.87
C GLU A 95 -18.41 22.61 7.43
N PHE A 96 -19.48 21.84 7.27
CA PHE A 96 -20.12 21.56 6.00
C PHE A 96 -21.36 22.43 5.83
N ALA A 97 -21.49 22.99 4.63
CA ALA A 97 -22.69 23.61 4.12
C ALA A 97 -23.06 22.91 2.81
N PRO A 98 -24.32 23.00 2.32
CA PRO A 98 -24.76 22.28 1.13
C PRO A 98 -23.78 22.37 -0.05
N GLY A 99 -23.34 21.22 -0.54
CA GLY A 99 -22.34 21.10 -1.62
C GLY A 99 -20.87 21.26 -1.19
N ARG A 100 -20.56 21.48 0.09
CA ARG A 100 -19.19 21.54 0.62
C ARG A 100 -18.54 20.17 0.58
N VAL A 101 -17.35 20.11 0.00
CA VAL A 101 -16.45 18.94 0.03
C VAL A 101 -15.26 19.25 0.94
N ILE A 102 -14.92 18.34 1.86
CA ILE A 102 -13.73 18.45 2.73
C ILE A 102 -13.10 17.06 2.90
N ASP A 103 -11.78 16.99 2.73
CA ASP A 103 -10.98 15.80 2.97
C ASP A 103 -10.61 15.73 4.47
N LEU A 104 -11.03 14.65 5.15
CA LEU A 104 -10.79 14.43 6.59
C LEU A 104 -9.67 13.41 6.82
N PRO A 105 -8.50 13.80 7.40
CA PRO A 105 -7.39 12.89 7.62
C PRO A 105 -7.77 11.78 8.59
N THR A 106 -7.78 10.54 8.11
CA THR A 106 -8.32 9.39 8.86
C THR A 106 -7.31 8.25 8.88
N PRO A 107 -6.74 7.91 10.05
CA PRO A 107 -5.85 6.75 10.21
C PRO A 107 -6.56 5.42 9.95
N TYR A 108 -5.79 4.43 9.46
CA TYR A 108 -6.16 3.00 9.47
C TYR A 108 -5.25 2.25 10.46
N GLY A 109 -5.77 1.18 11.07
CA GLY A 109 -4.98 0.30 11.94
C GLY A 109 -4.25 -0.80 11.16
N GLU A 110 -3.62 -1.73 11.86
CA GLU A 110 -2.98 -2.90 11.23
C GLU A 110 -3.99 -3.70 10.37
N PRO A 111 -3.61 -4.18 9.18
CA PRO A 111 -4.51 -4.90 8.29
C PRO A 111 -4.82 -6.31 8.82
N ASP A 112 -6.09 -6.73 8.74
CA ASP A 112 -6.48 -8.13 8.86
C ASP A 112 -6.42 -8.77 7.47
N CYS A 113 -5.36 -9.52 7.21
CA CYS A 113 -5.12 -10.20 5.93
C CYS A 113 -5.93 -11.51 5.77
N THR A 114 -6.74 -11.88 6.76
CA THR A 114 -7.74 -12.97 6.65
C THR A 114 -9.12 -12.45 6.27
N ALA A 115 -9.38 -11.15 6.46
CA ALA A 115 -10.62 -10.47 6.11
C ALA A 115 -10.50 -9.66 4.81
N GLN A 116 -11.65 -9.30 4.23
CA GLN A 116 -11.72 -8.35 3.11
C GLN A 116 -11.90 -6.93 3.66
N PRO A 117 -11.38 -5.88 2.98
CA PRO A 117 -11.53 -4.48 3.39
C PRO A 117 -12.95 -3.92 3.21
N ARG A 118 -13.91 -4.71 2.72
CA ARG A 118 -15.30 -4.31 2.45
C ARG A 118 -16.30 -5.13 3.30
N PRO A 119 -17.46 -4.56 3.66
CA PRO A 119 -17.92 -3.21 3.35
C PRO A 119 -17.18 -2.12 4.13
N LEU A 120 -17.03 -0.95 3.51
CA LEU A 120 -16.29 0.19 4.06
C LEU A 120 -17.25 1.32 4.46
N ALA A 121 -17.04 1.86 5.66
CA ALA A 121 -17.71 3.07 6.13
C ALA A 121 -16.76 4.02 6.85
N ALA A 122 -17.22 5.27 7.00
CA ALA A 122 -16.69 6.25 7.91
C ALA A 122 -17.65 6.38 9.11
N ARG A 123 -17.12 6.22 10.33
CA ARG A 123 -17.82 6.60 11.57
C ARG A 123 -17.59 8.09 11.80
N LEU A 124 -18.56 8.91 11.42
CA LEU A 124 -18.56 10.35 11.68
C LEU A 124 -19.29 10.64 12.99
N THR A 125 -18.76 11.55 13.79
CA THR A 125 -19.56 12.30 14.79
C THR A 125 -19.86 13.67 14.21
N VAL A 126 -21.13 14.04 14.12
CA VAL A 126 -21.57 15.32 13.55
C VAL A 126 -22.47 16.09 14.51
N THR A 127 -22.41 17.42 14.43
CA THR A 127 -23.31 18.34 15.12
C THR A 127 -24.25 18.99 14.11
N ARG A 128 -25.55 18.92 14.35
CA ARG A 128 -26.62 19.54 13.54
C ARG A 128 -26.90 20.99 13.94
N PRO A 129 -27.62 21.77 13.10
CA PRO A 129 -28.17 23.06 13.51
C PRO A 129 -29.04 22.87 14.76
N GLY A 130 -28.87 23.74 15.76
CA GLY A 130 -29.49 23.58 17.09
C GLY A 130 -28.71 22.69 18.07
N GLY A 131 -27.57 22.12 17.68
CA GLY A 131 -26.61 21.49 18.60
C GLY A 131 -26.87 20.02 18.94
N ALA A 132 -27.80 19.35 18.26
CA ALA A 132 -27.94 17.89 18.37
C ALA A 132 -26.69 17.19 17.82
N VAL A 133 -26.23 16.13 18.50
CA VAL A 133 -25.03 15.37 18.10
C VAL A 133 -25.43 13.97 17.66
N GLU A 134 -24.97 13.55 16.49
CA GLU A 134 -25.24 12.25 15.87
C GLU A 134 -23.94 11.48 15.66
N GLN A 135 -24.01 10.16 15.80
CA GLN A 135 -22.97 9.23 15.31
C GLN A 135 -23.50 8.52 14.07
N LEU A 136 -22.82 8.70 12.95
CA LEU A 136 -23.26 8.25 11.62
C LEU A 136 -22.25 7.27 11.03
N ARG A 137 -22.74 6.17 10.46
CA ARG A 137 -21.94 5.17 9.73
C ARG A 137 -22.17 5.37 8.23
N VAL A 138 -21.45 6.32 7.64
CA VAL A 138 -21.61 6.71 6.23
C VAL A 138 -20.90 5.68 5.34
N PRO A 139 -21.56 5.06 4.34
CA PRO A 139 -20.88 4.20 3.37
C PRO A 139 -19.82 4.98 2.58
N VAL A 140 -18.69 4.34 2.28
CA VAL A 140 -17.56 5.00 1.61
C VAL A 140 -17.28 4.36 0.25
N SER A 141 -17.33 5.17 -0.80
CA SER A 141 -16.95 4.80 -2.17
C SER A 141 -15.44 4.98 -2.43
N GLY A 142 -14.96 4.54 -3.59
CA GLY A 142 -13.54 4.56 -3.93
C GLY A 142 -12.81 3.32 -3.42
N ASP A 143 -11.69 3.00 -4.06
CA ASP A 143 -11.00 1.70 -3.93
C ASP A 143 -9.58 1.82 -3.35
N ASP A 144 -9.15 3.03 -2.98
CA ASP A 144 -7.81 3.30 -2.45
C ASP A 144 -7.49 2.50 -1.18
N LEU A 145 -8.50 2.17 -0.36
CA LEU A 145 -8.28 1.32 0.82
C LEU A 145 -8.17 -0.17 0.48
N ASP A 146 -8.75 -0.63 -0.64
CA ASP A 146 -8.55 -2.01 -1.14
C ASP A 146 -7.12 -2.16 -1.70
N VAL A 147 -6.60 -1.09 -2.32
CA VAL A 147 -5.21 -1.00 -2.78
C VAL A 147 -4.26 -1.02 -1.58
N VAL A 148 -4.51 -0.20 -0.54
CA VAL A 148 -3.73 -0.20 0.71
C VAL A 148 -3.77 -1.58 1.38
N HIS A 149 -4.95 -2.19 1.56
CA HIS A 149 -5.08 -3.51 2.20
C HIS A 149 -4.21 -4.56 1.51
N ARG A 150 -4.26 -4.62 0.18
CA ARG A 150 -3.43 -5.53 -0.62
C ARG A 150 -1.93 -5.24 -0.50
N GLU A 151 -1.53 -3.97 -0.50
CA GLU A 151 -0.12 -3.56 -0.37
C GLU A 151 0.45 -3.93 1.02
N GLU A 152 -0.22 -3.51 2.09
CA GLU A 152 0.22 -3.78 3.47
C GLU A 152 0.19 -5.30 3.77
N CYS A 153 -0.81 -6.03 3.29
CA CYS A 153 -0.86 -7.50 3.45
C CYS A 153 0.19 -8.25 2.63
N ALA A 154 0.60 -7.75 1.47
CA ALA A 154 1.73 -8.32 0.74
C ALA A 154 3.04 -8.17 1.55
N VAL A 155 3.26 -6.99 2.15
CA VAL A 155 4.43 -6.73 3.02
C VAL A 155 4.37 -7.60 4.28
N ALA A 156 3.22 -7.68 4.95
CA ALA A 156 3.03 -8.56 6.12
C ALA A 156 3.27 -10.04 5.79
N GLY A 157 2.85 -10.50 4.60
CA GLY A 157 3.09 -11.85 4.12
C GLY A 157 4.57 -12.19 3.92
N VAL A 158 5.41 -11.22 3.53
CA VAL A 158 6.88 -11.40 3.48
C VAL A 158 7.49 -11.36 4.88
N LEU A 159 7.10 -10.38 5.71
CA LEU A 159 7.64 -10.20 7.06
C LEU A 159 7.29 -11.36 8.02
N ALA A 160 6.24 -12.14 7.72
CA ALA A 160 5.93 -13.39 8.40
C ALA A 160 6.93 -14.53 8.12
N VAL A 161 7.72 -14.44 7.04
CA VAL A 161 8.70 -15.46 6.60
C VAL A 161 10.15 -14.99 6.81
N ALA A 162 10.43 -13.69 6.66
CA ALA A 162 11.70 -13.10 7.06
C ALA A 162 11.56 -11.65 7.54
N GLY A 163 12.13 -11.37 8.71
CA GLY A 163 12.36 -10.01 9.18
C GLY A 163 13.46 -9.33 8.37
N VAL A 164 13.29 -8.03 8.13
CA VAL A 164 14.23 -7.16 7.41
C VAL A 164 14.77 -6.10 8.37
N ALA A 165 16.09 -5.92 8.43
CA ALA A 165 16.72 -4.90 9.28
C ALA A 165 17.89 -4.19 8.59
N LEU A 166 18.08 -2.91 8.92
CA LEU A 166 19.33 -2.18 8.69
C LEU A 166 20.12 -2.14 10.01
N THR A 167 21.38 -2.57 9.97
CA THR A 167 22.27 -2.65 11.14
C THR A 167 23.64 -2.05 10.86
N GLY A 168 24.46 -1.85 11.90
CA GLY A 168 25.87 -1.44 11.74
C GLY A 168 26.09 -0.07 11.09
N VAL A 169 25.10 0.83 11.14
CA VAL A 169 25.12 2.10 10.41
C VAL A 169 26.22 3.04 10.93
N THR A 170 27.17 3.41 10.07
CA THR A 170 28.31 4.26 10.41
C THR A 170 28.66 5.26 9.31
N ALA A 171 29.18 6.43 9.68
CA ALA A 171 29.64 7.43 8.73
C ALA A 171 31.00 7.07 8.13
N ALA A 172 31.09 7.06 6.79
CA ALA A 172 32.29 6.72 6.02
C ALA A 172 32.60 7.81 4.99
N GLY A 173 33.14 8.94 5.46
CA GLY A 173 33.46 10.11 4.63
C GLY A 173 32.23 10.75 4.00
N GLU A 174 32.21 10.80 2.66
CA GLU A 174 31.08 11.27 1.83
C GLU A 174 30.00 10.18 1.61
N SER A 175 30.00 9.13 2.44
CA SER A 175 28.97 8.09 2.49
C SER A 175 28.57 7.72 3.93
N VAL A 176 27.54 6.88 4.05
CA VAL A 176 27.18 6.13 5.26
C VAL A 176 27.10 4.66 4.88
N THR A 177 27.78 3.79 5.61
CA THR A 177 27.73 2.33 5.40
C THR A 177 26.86 1.66 6.47
N GLY A 178 26.40 0.45 6.19
CA GLY A 178 25.69 -0.43 7.12
C GLY A 178 25.57 -1.83 6.55
N THR A 179 24.67 -2.64 7.12
CA THR A 179 24.38 -4.00 6.66
C THR A 179 22.87 -4.22 6.61
N VAL A 180 22.36 -4.62 5.45
CA VAL A 180 21.00 -5.15 5.33
C VAL A 180 21.03 -6.61 5.76
N VAL A 181 20.14 -6.98 6.67
CA VAL A 181 20.01 -8.31 7.26
C VAL A 181 18.62 -8.85 6.98
N LEU A 182 18.56 -10.09 6.52
CA LEU A 182 17.37 -10.93 6.46
C LEU A 182 17.47 -11.96 7.59
N THR A 183 16.46 -12.06 8.44
CA THR A 183 16.40 -13.05 9.53
C THR A 183 15.15 -13.89 9.38
N ARG A 184 15.27 -15.22 9.41
CA ARG A 184 14.15 -16.17 9.29
C ARG A 184 13.08 -15.88 10.35
N ALA A 185 11.83 -15.83 9.92
CA ALA A 185 10.66 -15.66 10.78
C ALA A 185 9.66 -16.81 10.55
N GLY A 186 8.97 -17.22 11.63
CA GLY A 186 8.06 -18.36 11.60
C GLY A 186 8.74 -19.69 11.23
N ASP A 187 7.92 -20.65 10.77
CA ASP A 187 8.33 -22.00 10.38
C ASP A 187 8.40 -22.19 8.84
N ASP A 188 8.30 -21.10 8.06
CA ASP A 188 8.30 -21.15 6.59
C ASP A 188 9.73 -21.06 6.04
N ASP A 189 10.23 -22.20 5.55
CA ASP A 189 11.61 -22.36 5.09
C ASP A 189 11.80 -22.09 3.58
N ARG A 190 10.84 -21.46 2.89
CA ARG A 190 11.02 -21.04 1.50
C ARG A 190 12.17 -20.02 1.37
N PRO A 191 12.93 -20.01 0.25
CA PRO A 191 13.96 -18.99 0.05
C PRO A 191 13.33 -17.59 0.03
N VAL A 192 13.98 -16.62 0.68
CA VAL A 192 13.57 -15.21 0.65
C VAL A 192 14.68 -14.38 0.01
N THR A 193 14.35 -13.66 -1.07
CA THR A 193 15.36 -13.07 -1.95
C THR A 193 15.09 -11.59 -2.18
N VAL A 194 16.01 -10.73 -1.71
CA VAL A 194 16.07 -9.32 -2.11
C VAL A 194 16.73 -9.25 -3.48
N THR A 195 15.94 -8.91 -4.50
CA THR A 195 16.37 -8.91 -5.91
C THR A 195 16.88 -7.55 -6.38
N ASP A 196 16.34 -6.47 -5.84
CA ASP A 196 16.70 -5.07 -6.15
C ASP A 196 16.43 -4.16 -4.95
N VAL A 197 17.08 -2.99 -4.90
CA VAL A 197 16.88 -1.96 -3.88
C VAL A 197 16.62 -0.60 -4.52
N ARG A 198 15.55 0.06 -4.09
CA ARG A 198 15.15 1.38 -4.62
C ARG A 198 15.69 2.50 -3.75
N ARG A 199 16.37 3.46 -4.38
CA ARG A 199 16.79 4.74 -3.77
C ARG A 199 15.60 5.57 -3.26
N SER A 200 15.86 6.48 -2.34
CA SER A 200 14.91 7.55 -1.98
C SER A 200 15.10 8.77 -2.90
N VAL A 201 14.35 9.85 -2.65
CA VAL A 201 14.51 11.12 -3.37
C VAL A 201 15.85 11.80 -3.03
N VAL A 202 16.33 11.64 -1.79
CA VAL A 202 17.50 12.35 -1.23
C VAL A 202 18.74 11.47 -1.17
N PHE A 203 18.59 10.15 -1.05
CA PHE A 203 19.71 9.22 -0.90
C PHE A 203 19.64 8.10 -1.93
N ASP A 204 20.78 7.81 -2.55
CA ASP A 204 21.02 6.54 -3.22
C ASP A 204 21.35 5.47 -2.17
N LEU A 205 20.92 4.24 -2.44
CA LEU A 205 21.24 3.04 -1.66
C LEU A 205 21.77 1.98 -2.64
N ALA A 206 22.97 1.50 -2.39
CA ALA A 206 23.52 0.32 -3.03
C ALA A 206 23.69 -0.80 -1.99
N VAL A 207 23.24 -2.01 -2.29
CA VAL A 207 23.53 -3.23 -1.52
C VAL A 207 24.46 -4.11 -2.35
N ALA A 208 25.53 -4.60 -1.74
CA ALA A 208 26.53 -5.41 -2.41
C ALA A 208 25.98 -6.80 -2.78
N GLY A 209 26.46 -7.36 -3.89
CA GLY A 209 26.25 -8.78 -4.21
C GLY A 209 24.79 -9.23 -4.39
N LEU A 210 23.86 -8.32 -4.74
CA LEU A 210 22.48 -8.70 -5.05
C LEU A 210 22.44 -9.73 -6.21
N PRO A 211 21.52 -10.71 -6.18
CA PRO A 211 20.46 -10.90 -5.18
C PRO A 211 20.98 -11.39 -3.81
N LEU A 212 20.43 -10.81 -2.73
CA LEU A 212 20.68 -11.29 -1.37
C LEU A 212 19.60 -12.32 -1.02
N GLU A 213 20.00 -13.58 -0.90
CA GLU A 213 19.13 -14.73 -0.61
C GLU A 213 19.31 -15.23 0.82
N LEU A 214 18.20 -15.40 1.54
CA LEU A 214 18.06 -16.22 2.75
C LEU A 214 17.54 -17.60 2.31
N ALA A 215 18.46 -18.55 2.13
CA ALA A 215 18.15 -19.87 1.60
C ALA A 215 17.43 -20.77 2.63
N PRO A 216 16.84 -21.92 2.20
CA PRO A 216 16.28 -22.91 3.12
C PRO A 216 17.32 -23.42 4.13
N GLY A 217 16.91 -23.61 5.37
CA GLY A 217 17.77 -23.97 6.49
C GLY A 217 18.66 -22.83 7.03
N GLN A 218 18.64 -21.64 6.42
CA GLN A 218 19.36 -20.48 6.95
C GLN A 218 18.48 -19.66 7.91
N ALA A 219 19.06 -19.33 9.07
CA ALA A 219 18.46 -18.43 10.05
C ALA A 219 18.72 -16.95 9.74
N GLU A 220 19.83 -16.63 9.07
CA GLU A 220 20.21 -15.26 8.71
C GLU A 220 21.00 -15.23 7.38
N ALA A 221 20.78 -14.17 6.60
CA ALA A 221 21.61 -13.78 5.46
C ALA A 221 21.80 -12.26 5.48
N SER A 222 22.96 -11.76 5.08
CA SER A 222 23.27 -10.32 5.17
C SER A 222 24.19 -9.84 4.04
N SER A 223 24.09 -8.54 3.73
CA SER A 223 25.03 -7.88 2.81
C SER A 223 25.27 -6.42 3.16
N ALA A 224 26.46 -5.93 2.80
CA ALA A 224 26.88 -4.55 3.04
C ALA A 224 26.03 -3.57 2.21
N ALA A 225 25.59 -2.50 2.86
CA ALA A 225 24.84 -1.40 2.29
C ALA A 225 25.67 -0.10 2.34
N THR A 226 25.55 0.70 1.28
CA THR A 226 26.18 2.03 1.18
C THR A 226 25.13 3.05 0.75
N PHE A 227 25.03 4.12 1.53
CA PHE A 227 24.18 5.28 1.28
C PHE A 227 25.03 6.47 0.86
N THR A 228 24.61 7.16 -0.21
CA THR A 228 25.22 8.41 -0.71
C THR A 228 24.15 9.46 -0.95
N SER A 229 24.52 10.74 -0.97
CA SER A 229 23.56 11.80 -1.34
C SER A 229 23.23 11.70 -2.84
N ALA A 230 21.95 11.53 -3.17
CA ALA A 230 21.46 11.54 -4.55
C ALA A 230 21.28 12.98 -5.10
N THR A 231 21.20 13.98 -4.22
CA THR A 231 21.03 15.38 -4.59
C THR A 231 21.43 16.35 -3.48
N CYS A 232 21.99 17.49 -3.88
CA CYS A 232 22.22 18.64 -2.99
C CYS A 232 21.35 19.86 -3.35
N GLU A 233 20.34 19.69 -4.22
CA GLU A 233 19.42 20.76 -4.62
C GLU A 233 18.57 21.24 -3.41
N PRO A 234 18.72 22.50 -2.94
CA PRO A 234 18.02 22.99 -1.75
C PRO A 234 16.48 22.85 -1.81
N HIS A 235 15.85 23.00 -2.98
CA HIS A 235 14.41 22.84 -3.11
C HIS A 235 13.98 21.38 -2.83
N VAL A 236 14.71 20.41 -3.38
CA VAL A 236 14.41 18.97 -3.18
C VAL A 236 14.64 18.56 -1.72
N LEU A 237 15.70 19.07 -1.09
CA LEU A 237 15.96 18.84 0.33
C LEU A 237 14.87 19.43 1.24
N ALA A 238 14.31 20.59 0.89
CA ALA A 238 13.26 21.26 1.67
C ALA A 238 11.87 20.63 1.49
N GLU A 239 11.53 20.09 0.31
CA GLU A 239 10.18 19.59 0.00
C GLU A 239 9.99 18.07 0.15
N THR A 240 11.07 17.31 0.33
CA THR A 240 11.02 15.83 0.44
C THR A 240 10.34 15.38 1.73
N LYS A 241 9.26 14.60 1.60
CA LYS A 241 8.43 14.14 2.73
C LYS A 241 8.80 12.74 3.22
N GLN A 242 9.42 11.92 2.37
CA GLN A 242 9.96 10.59 2.71
C GLN A 242 11.43 10.47 2.28
N PRO A 243 12.36 11.12 2.99
CA PRO A 243 13.78 11.01 2.68
C PRO A 243 14.34 9.61 2.99
N PHE A 244 13.68 8.82 3.84
CA PHE A 244 14.19 7.52 4.35
C PHE A 244 13.39 6.30 3.90
N LEU A 245 12.50 6.43 2.92
CA LEU A 245 11.81 5.27 2.34
C LEU A 245 12.71 4.61 1.29
N PHE A 246 13.17 3.39 1.59
CA PHE A 246 13.99 2.57 0.69
C PHE A 246 13.31 1.21 0.46
N PRO A 247 12.47 1.05 -0.58
CA PRO A 247 11.84 -0.22 -0.90
C PRO A 247 12.85 -1.27 -1.39
N LEU A 248 12.91 -2.41 -0.70
CA LEU A 248 13.56 -3.64 -1.18
C LEU A 248 12.54 -4.42 -2.04
N SER A 249 12.98 -5.02 -3.15
CA SER A 249 12.12 -5.89 -3.96
C SER A 249 12.32 -7.34 -3.54
N VAL A 250 11.42 -7.84 -2.67
CA VAL A 250 11.60 -9.11 -1.93
C VAL A 250 10.64 -10.18 -2.44
N ALA A 251 11.17 -11.31 -2.92
CA ALA A 251 10.41 -12.50 -3.32
C ALA A 251 10.46 -13.58 -2.23
N VAL A 252 9.45 -14.45 -2.16
CA VAL A 252 9.38 -15.61 -1.25
C VAL A 252 9.03 -16.86 -2.06
N GLY A 253 10.00 -17.74 -2.29
CA GLY A 253 9.91 -18.76 -3.34
C GLY A 253 9.70 -18.12 -4.72
N ASP A 254 8.88 -18.76 -5.57
CA ASP A 254 8.59 -18.30 -6.93
C ASP A 254 7.51 -17.19 -7.01
N ALA A 255 7.22 -16.48 -5.91
CA ALA A 255 6.21 -15.42 -5.87
C ALA A 255 6.73 -14.07 -6.42
N ASP A 256 5.83 -13.26 -6.97
CA ASP A 256 6.15 -11.91 -7.47
C ASP A 256 6.79 -11.03 -6.36
N PRO A 257 7.87 -10.27 -6.64
CA PRO A 257 8.55 -9.45 -5.64
C PRO A 257 7.66 -8.35 -5.03
N VAL A 258 7.61 -8.29 -3.71
CA VAL A 258 6.90 -7.27 -2.92
C VAL A 258 7.85 -6.11 -2.56
N PRO A 259 7.42 -4.84 -2.65
CA PRO A 259 8.21 -3.69 -2.23
C PRO A 259 8.17 -3.51 -0.70
N VAL A 260 9.04 -4.23 0.02
CA VAL A 260 9.16 -4.14 1.50
C VAL A 260 10.03 -2.94 1.88
N PRO A 261 9.54 -1.98 2.70
CA PRO A 261 10.37 -0.89 3.20
C PRO A 261 11.52 -1.41 4.08
N LEU A 262 12.77 -1.03 3.77
CA LEU A 262 13.90 -1.22 4.70
C LEU A 262 13.68 -0.33 5.95
N PRO A 263 13.61 -0.89 7.17
CA PRO A 263 13.44 -0.08 8.37
C PRO A 263 14.70 0.77 8.65
N VAL A 264 14.50 2.07 8.89
CA VAL A 264 15.57 3.02 9.25
C VAL A 264 15.16 3.75 10.53
N ASP A 265 15.82 3.43 11.65
CA ASP A 265 15.50 4.00 12.96
C ASP A 265 15.91 5.48 13.11
N ALA A 266 15.43 6.17 14.15
CA ALA A 266 15.68 7.61 14.33
C ALA A 266 17.17 8.00 14.46
N ALA A 267 18.03 7.12 14.99
CA ALA A 267 19.47 7.35 15.05
C ALA A 267 20.13 7.13 13.68
N GLN A 268 19.67 6.13 12.91
CA GLN A 268 20.10 5.90 11.54
C GLN A 268 19.67 7.05 10.60
N GLN A 269 18.44 7.55 10.75
CA GLN A 269 17.94 8.75 10.08
C GLN A 269 18.81 9.98 10.39
N GLN A 270 19.28 10.12 11.63
CA GLN A 270 20.22 11.19 12.01
C GLN A 270 21.58 11.03 11.31
N GLN A 271 22.13 9.80 11.20
CA GLN A 271 23.38 9.56 10.44
C GLN A 271 23.24 9.90 8.95
N LEU A 272 22.08 9.62 8.35
CA LEU A 272 21.76 10.00 6.97
C LEU A 272 21.57 11.52 6.82
N TRP A 273 20.91 12.22 7.75
CA TRP A 273 20.91 13.68 7.72
C TRP A 273 22.30 14.28 7.92
N ASP A 274 23.15 13.67 8.75
CA ASP A 274 24.54 14.11 8.91
C ASP A 274 25.35 13.91 7.63
N LEU A 275 25.05 12.89 6.83
CA LEU A 275 25.62 12.72 5.49
C LEU A 275 25.27 13.89 4.56
N VAL A 276 23.99 14.29 4.49
CA VAL A 276 23.58 15.49 3.72
C VAL A 276 24.29 16.73 4.23
N ARG A 277 24.39 16.92 5.55
CA ARG A 277 25.10 18.08 6.15
C ARG A 277 26.60 18.08 5.84
N ARG A 278 27.26 16.92 5.74
CA ARG A 278 28.68 16.80 5.35
C ARG A 278 28.92 17.04 3.86
N VAL A 279 28.05 16.52 2.99
CA VAL A 279 28.27 16.52 1.53
C VAL A 279 27.71 17.77 0.85
N CYS A 280 26.54 18.25 1.29
CA CYS A 280 25.82 19.37 0.70
C CYS A 280 25.94 20.68 1.50
N GLY A 281 26.62 20.66 2.65
CA GLY A 281 26.84 21.86 3.47
C GLY A 281 27.83 22.86 2.82
N PRO A 282 27.77 24.15 3.19
CA PRO A 282 28.78 25.12 2.79
C PRO A 282 30.17 24.71 3.34
N ARG A 283 31.20 24.87 2.51
CA ARG A 283 32.61 24.62 2.83
C ARG A 283 33.32 25.93 3.20
#